data_AF-A0A0L6CZ05-F1
#
_entry.id   AF-A0A0L6CZ05-F1
#
_cell.length_a   1.000
_cell.length_b   1.000
_cell.length_c   1.000
_cell.angle_alpha   90.00
_cell.angle_beta   90.00
_cell.angle_gamma   90.00
#
_symmetry.space_group_name_H-M   'P 1'
#
loop_
_entity.id
_entity.type
_entity.pdbx_description
1 polymer ?
#
loop_
_entity_poly.entity_id
_entity_poly.type
_entity_poly.pdbx_seq_one_letter_code
_entity_poly.pdbx_strand_id
1 'polypeptide(L)'
;MAKIAFILLCHKDPEAIIRQAEMLTAAGDYMSIHFDARAKPEAFRQIREALADNPNVTFAKKRIKCGWGEWSLVQATLHAVEAAVDQFPRATHFYMLSGDCAPIKSARFAHDFLDARDVDYVESFDYFESDWIKTGMKEERLIYRHFFNERTQPKRFYAAFEAQKRLRLTREIPHDIQVQIGSQWWCLRRRTVEWIIDFTRRRRDVMRFFRTTWIPDETFFQTLVRHLVPETEIETRTLTFLMFTDYGMPVTFYNDHYDLLLSQDYLFARKISPESLELKRRLGALYNNTEAAFQISNEGRSLFKFLTGRGREGRRFAQRFWETESTLGRERELMIVVCKKWHVAKRLLDRIRQVTNLPAIEYLFNEEGTALPDLGGIQGTLAKRTRHRRALMRMLFDYYETDRLIVCMDPGSIDLLQDFCGDRSVTKLLEIQCHFTDSYLSGHAMRVGLAGEQTPSETLERLLPTIRGDMTHESDQIRDSEFENHLILRENDDAARYPDLLSRFLDIPPEKAQEIVALDHLFAD
;
A
#
# COMPACT_ATOMS: atom_id res chain seq x y z
N MET A 1 15.74 -17.27 -37.84
CA MET A 1 15.64 -16.06 -37.03
C MET A 1 14.17 -15.80 -36.78
N ALA A 2 13.79 -15.72 -35.52
CA ALA A 2 12.42 -15.51 -35.11
C ALA A 2 11.87 -14.23 -35.73
N LYS A 3 10.64 -14.32 -36.20
CA LYS A 3 9.81 -13.19 -36.62
C LYS A 3 8.53 -13.19 -35.81
N ILE A 4 8.28 -12.10 -35.11
CA ILE A 4 7.18 -11.98 -34.17
C ILE A 4 6.01 -11.26 -34.86
N ALA A 5 4.81 -11.84 -34.80
CA ALA A 5 3.56 -11.17 -35.09
C ALA A 5 2.91 -10.74 -33.78
N PHE A 6 2.99 -9.46 -33.46
CA PHE A 6 2.35 -8.90 -32.28
C PHE A 6 0.84 -8.81 -32.49
N ILE A 7 0.06 -9.44 -31.62
CA ILE A 7 -1.40 -9.40 -31.60
C ILE A 7 -1.83 -8.34 -30.60
N LEU A 8 -2.18 -7.16 -31.10
CA LEU A 8 -2.44 -5.99 -30.27
C LEU A 8 -3.93 -5.77 -30.05
N LEU A 9 -4.41 -5.92 -28.81
CA LEU A 9 -5.73 -5.45 -28.39
C LEU A 9 -5.65 -4.08 -27.74
N CYS A 10 -6.37 -3.10 -28.30
CA CYS A 10 -6.35 -1.73 -27.81
C CYS A 10 -7.72 -1.03 -27.98
N HIS A 11 -7.96 0.02 -27.21
CA HIS A 11 -9.25 0.72 -27.18
C HIS A 11 -9.14 2.24 -26.99
N LYS A 12 -7.93 2.78 -26.84
CA LYS A 12 -7.67 4.19 -26.53
C LYS A 12 -6.30 4.60 -27.07
N ASP A 13 -6.04 5.91 -27.05
CA ASP A 13 -4.75 6.55 -27.35
C ASP A 13 -4.18 6.19 -28.74
N PRO A 14 -4.83 6.66 -29.84
CA PRO A 14 -4.42 6.29 -31.19
C PRO A 14 -2.97 6.65 -31.51
N GLU A 15 -2.46 7.78 -31.00
CA GLU A 15 -1.08 8.19 -31.23
C GLU A 15 -0.07 7.24 -30.57
N ALA A 16 -0.32 6.79 -29.35
CA ALA A 16 0.54 5.80 -28.71
C ALA A 16 0.53 4.47 -29.47
N ILE A 17 -0.62 4.05 -30.00
CA ILE A 17 -0.73 2.83 -30.81
C ILE A 17 0.07 2.95 -32.11
N ILE A 18 0.00 4.09 -32.80
CA ILE A 18 0.79 4.35 -34.01
C ILE A 18 2.28 4.25 -33.70
N ARG A 19 2.75 4.98 -32.68
CA ARG A 19 4.17 4.94 -32.27
C ARG A 19 4.62 3.53 -31.88
N GLN A 20 3.78 2.77 -31.16
CA GLN A 20 4.09 1.40 -30.77
C GLN A 20 4.21 0.47 -32.00
N ALA A 21 3.29 0.61 -32.97
CA ALA A 21 3.32 -0.19 -34.20
C ALA A 21 4.55 0.12 -35.04
N GLU A 22 4.87 1.39 -35.26
CA GLU A 22 6.07 1.83 -36.00
C GLU A 22 7.35 1.33 -35.32
N MET A 23 7.46 1.51 -34.00
CA MET A 23 8.61 1.08 -33.22
C MET A 23 8.86 -0.43 -33.31
N LEU A 24 7.83 -1.25 -33.15
CA LEU A 24 7.98 -2.71 -33.17
C LEU A 24 8.23 -3.23 -34.59
N THR A 25 7.56 -2.65 -35.59
CA THR A 25 7.72 -3.09 -36.99
C THR A 25 9.02 -2.58 -37.64
N ALA A 26 9.64 -1.52 -37.12
CA ALA A 26 10.96 -1.05 -37.54
C ALA A 26 12.07 -2.12 -37.32
N ALA A 27 11.91 -3.00 -36.33
CA ALA A 27 12.79 -4.15 -36.13
C ALA A 27 12.55 -5.31 -37.13
N GLY A 28 11.63 -5.13 -38.08
CA GLY A 28 11.25 -6.12 -39.08
C GLY A 28 10.31 -7.20 -38.57
N ASP A 29 9.64 -6.95 -37.44
CA ASP A 29 8.53 -7.75 -36.92
C ASP A 29 7.19 -7.27 -37.51
N TYR A 30 6.12 -8.02 -37.22
CA TYR A 30 4.77 -7.78 -37.73
C TYR A 30 3.81 -7.38 -36.62
N MET A 31 2.70 -6.74 -36.97
CA MET A 31 1.65 -6.41 -36.03
C MET A 31 0.26 -6.60 -36.65
N SER A 32 -0.64 -7.22 -35.88
CA SER A 32 -2.07 -7.28 -36.16
C SER A 32 -2.85 -6.54 -35.09
N ILE A 33 -3.55 -5.48 -35.49
CA ILE A 33 -4.21 -4.55 -34.57
C ILE A 33 -5.71 -4.82 -34.54
N HIS A 34 -6.23 -5.07 -33.33
CA HIS A 34 -7.65 -4.93 -33.03
C HIS A 34 -7.85 -3.67 -32.20
N PHE A 35 -8.54 -2.69 -32.78
CA PHE A 35 -8.98 -1.49 -32.09
C PHE A 35 -10.48 -1.61 -31.77
N ASP A 36 -10.83 -1.60 -30.49
CA ASP A 36 -12.18 -1.91 -29.98
C ASP A 36 -13.28 -1.16 -30.74
N ALA A 37 -14.36 -1.84 -31.11
CA ALA A 37 -15.49 -1.25 -31.83
C ALA A 37 -16.31 -0.22 -31.01
N ARG A 38 -16.10 -0.13 -29.68
CA ARG A 38 -16.65 0.90 -28.81
C ARG A 38 -15.90 2.22 -28.90
N ALA A 39 -14.62 2.19 -29.33
CA ALA A 39 -13.83 3.39 -29.47
C ALA A 39 -14.33 4.25 -30.65
N LYS A 40 -14.12 5.57 -30.54
CA LYS A 40 -14.56 6.57 -31.53
C LYS A 40 -14.08 6.18 -32.94
N PRO A 41 -14.95 6.20 -33.97
CA PRO A 41 -14.56 5.88 -35.35
C PRO A 41 -13.37 6.71 -35.86
N GLU A 42 -13.27 7.97 -35.41
CA GLU A 42 -12.19 8.91 -35.75
C GLU A 42 -10.82 8.37 -35.34
N ALA A 43 -10.72 7.84 -34.11
CA ALA A 43 -9.47 7.27 -33.60
C ALA A 43 -9.04 6.03 -34.40
N PHE A 44 -10.00 5.21 -34.85
CA PHE A 44 -9.69 4.07 -35.72
C PHE A 44 -9.23 4.52 -37.11
N ARG A 45 -9.88 5.53 -37.70
CA ARG A 45 -9.45 6.09 -38.99
C ARG A 45 -8.04 6.65 -38.91
N GLN A 46 -7.72 7.41 -37.85
CA GLN A 46 -6.38 7.95 -37.62
C GLN A 46 -5.30 6.84 -37.61
N ILE A 47 -5.53 5.74 -36.88
CA ILE A 47 -4.57 4.61 -36.84
C ILE A 47 -4.45 3.96 -38.23
N ARG A 48 -5.57 3.75 -38.92
CA ARG A 48 -5.60 3.13 -40.26
C ARG A 48 -4.87 3.96 -41.31
N GLU A 49 -5.07 5.26 -41.29
CA GLU A 49 -4.45 6.21 -42.22
C GLU A 49 -2.95 6.32 -41.95
N ALA A 50 -2.55 6.49 -40.68
CA ALA A 50 -1.14 6.61 -40.31
C ALA A 50 -0.31 5.34 -40.61
N LEU A 51 -0.92 4.16 -40.50
CA LEU A 51 -0.23 2.87 -40.72
C LEU A 51 -0.54 2.25 -42.09
N ALA A 52 -1.17 2.98 -43.02
CA ALA A 52 -1.62 2.45 -44.30
C ALA A 52 -0.46 1.92 -45.17
N ASP A 53 0.66 2.62 -45.16
CA ASP A 53 1.84 2.31 -45.97
C ASP A 53 2.80 1.33 -45.31
N ASN A 54 2.51 0.86 -44.08
CA ASN A 54 3.36 -0.09 -43.37
C ASN A 54 2.98 -1.54 -43.75
N PRO A 55 3.79 -2.25 -44.57
CA PRO A 55 3.46 -3.60 -45.02
C PRO A 55 3.52 -4.65 -43.90
N ASN A 56 4.11 -4.31 -42.76
CA ASN A 56 4.22 -5.16 -41.59
C ASN A 56 3.06 -4.96 -40.60
N VAL A 57 2.06 -4.14 -40.95
CA VAL A 57 0.86 -3.92 -40.14
C VAL A 57 -0.37 -4.43 -40.87
N THR A 58 -1.21 -5.17 -40.14
CA THR A 58 -2.55 -5.56 -40.57
C THR A 58 -3.56 -5.26 -39.46
N PHE A 59 -4.84 -5.37 -39.79
CA PHE A 59 -5.93 -5.13 -38.86
C PHE A 59 -6.80 -6.37 -38.75
N ALA A 60 -7.33 -6.60 -37.54
CA ALA A 60 -8.23 -7.72 -37.29
C ALA A 60 -9.39 -7.72 -38.29
N LYS A 61 -9.76 -8.92 -38.78
CA LYS A 61 -10.81 -9.10 -39.80
C LYS A 61 -12.13 -8.42 -39.44
N LYS A 62 -12.42 -8.31 -38.14
CA LYS A 62 -13.59 -7.65 -37.61
C LYS A 62 -13.29 -6.96 -36.28
N ARG A 63 -13.73 -5.71 -36.15
CA ARG A 63 -13.75 -5.00 -34.86
C ARG A 63 -14.90 -5.53 -34.00
N ILE A 64 -14.58 -5.83 -32.74
CA ILE A 64 -15.51 -6.38 -31.74
C ILE A 64 -15.62 -5.36 -30.61
N LYS A 65 -16.83 -5.21 -30.07
CA LYS A 65 -17.09 -4.39 -28.88
C LYS A 65 -16.68 -5.21 -27.66
N CYS A 66 -15.49 -4.98 -27.11
CA CYS A 66 -15.01 -5.83 -26.03
C CYS A 66 -15.59 -5.39 -24.68
N GLY A 67 -15.92 -6.37 -23.86
CA GLY A 67 -16.31 -6.19 -22.47
C GLY A 67 -15.31 -6.93 -21.58
N TRP A 68 -15.04 -6.36 -20.40
CA TRP A 68 -14.17 -7.01 -19.44
C TRP A 68 -14.78 -8.34 -18.97
N GLY A 69 -13.99 -9.41 -18.99
CA GLY A 69 -14.40 -10.75 -18.58
C GLY A 69 -15.40 -11.44 -19.53
N GLU A 70 -15.56 -10.94 -20.76
CA GLU A 70 -16.48 -11.49 -21.75
C GLU A 70 -15.76 -12.28 -22.86
N TRP A 71 -16.49 -13.17 -23.51
CA TRP A 71 -16.09 -13.84 -24.76
C TRP A 71 -15.62 -12.87 -25.86
N SER A 72 -16.10 -11.63 -25.86
CA SER A 72 -15.75 -10.63 -26.85
C SER A 72 -14.24 -10.36 -26.93
N LEU A 73 -13.49 -10.51 -25.83
CA LEU A 73 -12.02 -10.42 -25.81
C LEU A 73 -11.35 -11.59 -26.55
N VAL A 74 -11.80 -12.83 -26.29
CA VAL A 74 -11.31 -14.02 -27.02
C VAL A 74 -11.64 -13.90 -28.51
N GLN A 75 -12.85 -13.46 -28.84
CA GLN A 75 -13.26 -13.28 -30.24
C GLN A 75 -12.43 -12.20 -30.95
N ALA A 76 -12.15 -11.08 -30.29
CA ALA A 76 -11.27 -10.04 -30.81
C ALA A 76 -9.86 -10.59 -31.09
N THR A 77 -9.33 -11.38 -30.14
CA THR A 77 -8.02 -12.03 -30.26
C THR A 77 -7.99 -12.98 -31.46
N LEU A 78 -8.98 -13.87 -31.60
CA LEU A 78 -9.07 -14.80 -32.73
C LEU A 78 -9.09 -14.06 -34.09
N HIS A 79 -9.87 -12.99 -34.21
CA HIS A 79 -9.90 -12.21 -35.47
C HIS A 79 -8.59 -11.48 -35.78
N ALA A 80 -7.86 -11.05 -34.76
CA ALA A 80 -6.53 -10.45 -34.94
C ALA A 80 -5.49 -11.51 -35.32
N VAL A 81 -5.53 -12.67 -34.67
CA VAL A 81 -4.68 -13.82 -34.96
C VAL A 81 -4.91 -14.35 -36.37
N GLU A 82 -6.16 -14.54 -36.79
CA GLU A 82 -6.50 -14.95 -38.16
C GLU A 82 -5.95 -13.98 -39.21
N ALA A 83 -6.07 -12.66 -38.97
CA ALA A 83 -5.50 -11.66 -39.88
C ALA A 83 -3.97 -11.73 -39.94
N ALA A 84 -3.31 -11.97 -38.80
CA ALA A 84 -1.86 -12.09 -38.73
C ALA A 84 -1.34 -13.35 -39.46
N VAL A 85 -1.99 -14.50 -39.26
CA VAL A 85 -1.62 -15.76 -39.91
C VAL A 85 -1.73 -15.66 -41.43
N ASP A 86 -2.82 -15.06 -41.91
CA ASP A 86 -3.08 -14.89 -43.35
C ASP A 86 -2.09 -13.90 -44.00
N GLN A 87 -1.82 -12.76 -43.34
CA GLN A 87 -1.01 -11.69 -43.92
C GLN A 87 0.50 -11.94 -43.80
N PHE A 88 0.95 -12.62 -42.74
CA PHE A 88 2.37 -12.74 -42.39
C PHE A 88 2.83 -14.20 -42.42
N PRO A 89 3.07 -14.79 -43.61
CA PRO A 89 3.49 -16.19 -43.73
C PRO A 89 4.85 -16.47 -43.10
N ARG A 90 5.70 -15.44 -42.95
CA ARG A 90 7.03 -15.56 -42.32
C ARG A 90 7.01 -15.41 -40.80
N ALA A 91 5.87 -15.06 -40.18
CA ALA A 91 5.78 -14.97 -38.74
C ALA A 91 5.94 -16.36 -38.10
N THR A 92 6.93 -16.50 -37.24
CA THR A 92 7.24 -17.74 -36.51
C THR A 92 6.55 -17.81 -35.14
N HIS A 93 6.36 -16.65 -34.52
CA HIS A 93 5.82 -16.49 -33.18
C HIS A 93 4.72 -15.43 -33.18
N PHE A 94 3.71 -15.62 -32.34
CA PHE A 94 2.56 -14.74 -32.18
C PHE A 94 2.52 -14.29 -30.73
N TYR A 95 2.64 -12.99 -30.51
CA TYR A 95 2.84 -12.44 -29.18
C TYR A 95 1.67 -11.54 -28.81
N MET A 96 0.92 -11.89 -27.77
CA MET A 96 -0.24 -11.14 -27.31
C MET A 96 0.15 -9.89 -26.51
N LEU A 97 -0.33 -8.71 -26.94
CA LEU A 97 -0.07 -7.42 -26.31
C LEU A 97 -1.33 -6.59 -26.11
N SER A 98 -1.22 -5.61 -25.21
CA SER A 98 -2.15 -4.49 -25.12
C SER A 98 -1.44 -3.17 -25.35
N GLY A 99 -2.21 -2.10 -25.61
CA GLY A 99 -1.64 -0.75 -25.73
C GLY A 99 -0.96 -0.22 -24.45
N ASP A 100 -1.12 -0.91 -23.33
CA ASP A 100 -0.47 -0.59 -22.05
C ASP A 100 0.83 -1.40 -21.82
N CYS A 101 1.25 -2.22 -22.79
CA CYS A 101 2.50 -3.00 -22.77
C CYS A 101 3.65 -2.22 -23.41
N ALA A 102 4.87 -2.37 -22.88
CA ALA A 102 6.09 -1.86 -23.52
C ALA A 102 7.20 -2.92 -23.52
N PRO A 103 8.08 -2.94 -24.53
CA PRO A 103 9.23 -3.83 -24.53
C PRO A 103 10.21 -3.42 -23.43
N ILE A 104 10.84 -4.40 -22.80
CA ILE A 104 11.90 -4.20 -21.78
C ILE A 104 13.22 -4.85 -22.18
N LYS A 105 13.27 -5.43 -23.38
CA LYS A 105 14.45 -5.99 -24.05
C LYS A 105 14.53 -5.45 -25.47
N SER A 106 15.69 -5.57 -26.09
CA SER A 106 15.86 -5.25 -27.51
C SER A 106 15.22 -6.30 -28.41
N ALA A 107 14.90 -5.94 -29.65
CA ALA A 107 14.38 -6.86 -30.65
C ALA A 107 15.32 -8.04 -30.88
N ARG A 108 16.63 -7.77 -30.99
CA ARG A 108 17.66 -8.81 -31.10
C ARG A 108 17.56 -9.81 -29.95
N PHE A 109 17.53 -9.32 -28.71
CA PHE A 109 17.42 -10.20 -27.54
C PHE A 109 16.12 -11.03 -27.58
N ALA A 110 15.00 -10.42 -27.96
CA ALA A 110 13.72 -11.12 -28.09
C ALA A 110 13.77 -12.21 -29.17
N HIS A 111 14.39 -11.95 -30.32
CA HIS A 111 14.56 -12.92 -31.39
C HIS A 111 15.48 -14.08 -30.97
N ASP A 112 16.64 -13.78 -30.39
CA ASP A 112 17.59 -14.77 -29.90
C ASP A 112 16.96 -15.65 -28.80
N PHE A 113 16.20 -15.04 -27.89
CA PHE A 113 15.48 -15.75 -26.83
C PHE A 113 14.46 -16.75 -27.39
N LEU A 114 13.69 -16.34 -28.40
CA LEU A 114 12.68 -17.20 -29.03
C LEU A 114 13.29 -18.26 -29.95
N ASP A 115 14.42 -17.97 -30.61
CA ASP A 115 15.13 -18.95 -31.42
C ASP A 115 15.85 -20.01 -30.56
N ALA A 116 16.16 -19.70 -29.30
CA ALA A 116 16.88 -20.62 -28.42
C ALA A 116 16.08 -21.87 -28.04
N ARG A 117 14.74 -21.79 -28.02
CA ARG A 117 13.85 -22.90 -27.61
C ARG A 117 12.59 -22.93 -28.46
N ASP A 118 12.28 -24.10 -29.03
CA ASP A 118 11.03 -24.34 -29.77
C ASP A 118 9.90 -24.70 -28.80
N VAL A 119 9.40 -23.73 -28.04
CA VAL A 119 8.31 -23.92 -27.05
C VAL A 119 7.26 -22.80 -27.12
N ASP A 120 6.05 -23.11 -26.64
CA ASP A 120 4.98 -22.15 -26.41
C ASP A 120 5.03 -21.57 -24.99
N TYR A 121 5.04 -20.25 -24.87
CA TYR A 121 5.04 -19.56 -23.57
C TYR A 121 3.63 -19.14 -23.20
N VAL A 122 3.00 -19.92 -22.34
CA VAL A 122 1.65 -19.66 -21.83
C VAL A 122 1.50 -20.22 -20.42
N GLU A 123 1.02 -19.39 -19.50
CA GLU A 123 0.61 -19.89 -18.19
C GLU A 123 -0.61 -20.81 -18.37
N SER A 124 -0.49 -22.06 -17.95
CA SER A 124 -1.56 -23.06 -18.00
C SER A 124 -1.47 -23.95 -16.76
N PHE A 125 -2.34 -23.66 -15.80
CA PHE A 125 -2.49 -24.43 -14.57
C PHE A 125 -3.86 -25.11 -14.58
N ASP A 126 -3.96 -26.27 -13.93
CA ASP A 126 -5.26 -26.94 -13.79
C ASP A 126 -6.27 -26.00 -13.12
N TYR A 127 -7.45 -25.85 -13.72
CA TYR A 127 -8.43 -24.88 -13.26
C TYR A 127 -8.95 -25.17 -11.84
N PHE A 128 -9.07 -26.44 -11.45
CA PHE A 128 -9.65 -26.86 -10.19
C PHE A 128 -8.60 -27.11 -9.11
N GLU A 129 -7.47 -27.71 -9.47
CA GLU A 129 -6.43 -28.11 -8.53
C GLU A 129 -5.43 -26.99 -8.21
N SER A 130 -5.30 -25.98 -9.07
CA SER A 130 -4.36 -24.88 -8.82
C SER A 130 -4.90 -23.78 -7.90
N ASP A 131 -3.95 -23.09 -7.25
CA ASP A 131 -4.17 -21.89 -6.42
C ASP A 131 -4.16 -20.57 -7.22
N TRP A 132 -4.34 -20.64 -8.54
CA TRP A 132 -4.35 -19.44 -9.38
C TRP A 132 -5.52 -18.51 -9.03
N ILE A 133 -6.70 -19.09 -8.80
CA ILE A 133 -7.87 -18.37 -8.27
C ILE A 133 -7.82 -18.42 -6.75
N LYS A 134 -7.37 -17.33 -6.13
CA LYS A 134 -7.27 -17.23 -4.66
C LYS A 134 -8.60 -16.89 -3.98
N THR A 135 -9.45 -16.10 -4.64
CA THR A 135 -10.71 -15.59 -4.08
C THR A 135 -11.79 -15.46 -5.15
N GLY A 136 -13.05 -15.50 -4.73
CA GLY A 136 -14.23 -15.32 -5.58
C GLY A 136 -14.75 -16.61 -6.22
N MET A 137 -15.58 -16.45 -7.26
CA MET A 137 -16.16 -17.58 -8.02
C MET A 137 -15.05 -18.41 -8.67
N LYS A 138 -15.12 -19.75 -8.55
CA LYS A 138 -14.17 -20.69 -9.19
C LYS A 138 -14.92 -21.58 -10.17
N GLU A 139 -15.61 -22.61 -9.66
CA GLU A 139 -16.40 -23.52 -10.49
C GLU A 139 -17.54 -22.78 -11.20
N GLU A 140 -18.14 -21.79 -10.53
CA GLU A 140 -19.28 -21.02 -11.02
C GLU A 140 -18.99 -20.25 -12.32
N ARG A 141 -17.71 -19.94 -12.60
CA ARG A 141 -17.33 -19.30 -13.87
C ARG A 141 -17.57 -20.21 -15.07
N LEU A 142 -17.48 -21.53 -14.84
CA LEU A 142 -17.57 -22.57 -15.86
C LEU A 142 -18.98 -23.17 -15.95
N ILE A 143 -19.57 -23.55 -14.81
CA ILE A 143 -20.83 -24.32 -14.79
C ILE A 143 -22.09 -23.46 -15.01
N TYR A 144 -22.01 -22.13 -14.78
CA TYR A 144 -23.10 -21.21 -15.08
C TYR A 144 -22.83 -20.40 -16.34
N ARG A 145 -23.91 -19.88 -16.94
CA ARG A 145 -23.86 -19.09 -18.17
C ARG A 145 -23.88 -17.61 -17.82
N HIS A 146 -22.81 -16.91 -18.19
CA HIS A 146 -22.59 -15.49 -17.87
C HIS A 146 -22.90 -14.61 -19.09
N PHE A 147 -24.19 -14.26 -19.25
CA PHE A 147 -24.67 -13.48 -20.40
C PHE A 147 -24.56 -11.96 -20.24
N PHE A 148 -24.40 -11.49 -19.01
CA PHE A 148 -24.32 -10.06 -18.68
C PHE A 148 -22.90 -9.71 -18.26
N ASN A 149 -22.50 -8.46 -18.49
CA ASN A 149 -21.20 -7.98 -18.02
C ASN A 149 -21.29 -7.61 -16.53
N GLU A 150 -20.37 -8.14 -15.72
CA GLU A 150 -20.32 -7.86 -14.28
C GLU A 150 -20.06 -6.37 -13.98
N ARG A 151 -19.17 -5.72 -14.74
CA ARG A 151 -18.81 -4.31 -14.51
C ARG A 151 -19.87 -3.32 -15.00
N THR A 152 -20.52 -3.58 -16.13
CA THR A 152 -21.50 -2.63 -16.70
C THR A 152 -22.94 -2.93 -16.32
N GLN A 153 -23.27 -4.17 -15.96
CA GLN A 153 -24.62 -4.61 -15.61
C GLN A 153 -24.64 -5.50 -14.35
N PRO A 154 -24.06 -5.06 -13.21
CA PRO A 154 -23.86 -5.89 -12.03
C PRO A 154 -25.18 -6.48 -11.50
N LYS A 155 -26.26 -5.69 -11.44
CA LYS A 155 -27.57 -6.17 -10.95
C LYS A 155 -28.10 -7.35 -11.78
N ARG A 156 -27.98 -7.28 -13.11
CA ARG A 156 -28.46 -8.34 -14.01
C ARG A 156 -27.54 -9.56 -13.97
N PHE A 157 -26.23 -9.33 -13.85
CA PHE A 157 -25.24 -10.39 -13.68
C PHE A 157 -25.55 -11.24 -12.45
N TYR A 158 -25.62 -10.61 -11.26
CA TYR A 158 -25.87 -11.33 -10.02
C TYR A 158 -27.30 -11.90 -9.95
N ALA A 159 -28.31 -11.22 -10.50
CA ALA A 159 -29.67 -11.79 -10.57
C ALA A 159 -29.73 -13.05 -11.44
N ALA A 160 -29.06 -13.05 -12.60
CA ALA A 160 -29.00 -14.22 -13.48
C ALA A 160 -28.19 -15.37 -12.86
N PHE A 161 -27.10 -15.04 -12.16
CA PHE A 161 -26.32 -16.01 -11.40
C PHE A 161 -27.18 -16.68 -10.29
N GLU A 162 -27.84 -15.89 -9.45
CA GLU A 162 -28.69 -16.40 -8.37
C GLU A 162 -29.89 -17.20 -8.91
N ALA A 163 -30.49 -16.77 -10.02
CA ALA A 163 -31.56 -17.53 -10.67
C ALA A 163 -31.08 -18.91 -11.16
N GLN A 164 -29.92 -18.98 -11.83
CA GLN A 164 -29.33 -20.25 -12.27
C GLN A 164 -29.00 -21.16 -11.08
N LYS A 165 -28.50 -20.59 -9.98
CA LYS A 165 -28.21 -21.32 -8.74
C LYS A 165 -29.47 -21.90 -8.10
N ARG A 166 -30.53 -21.10 -7.94
CA ARG A 166 -31.82 -21.53 -7.37
C ARG A 166 -32.50 -22.61 -8.21
N LEU A 167 -32.42 -22.48 -9.54
CA LEU A 167 -33.03 -23.41 -10.50
C LEU A 167 -32.10 -24.59 -10.87
N ARG A 168 -30.89 -24.68 -10.30
CA ARG A 168 -29.88 -25.71 -10.59
C ARG A 168 -29.57 -25.84 -12.10
N LEU A 169 -29.53 -24.73 -12.82
CA LEU A 169 -29.29 -24.67 -14.27
C LEU A 169 -27.80 -24.69 -14.62
N THR A 170 -27.09 -25.70 -14.12
CA THR A 170 -25.67 -25.90 -14.44
C THR A 170 -25.48 -26.41 -15.88
N ARG A 171 -24.24 -26.47 -16.34
CA ARG A 171 -23.85 -27.13 -17.59
C ARG A 171 -22.58 -27.93 -17.35
N GLU A 172 -22.40 -28.95 -18.15
CA GLU A 172 -21.20 -29.76 -18.13
C GLU A 172 -20.10 -29.13 -18.99
N ILE A 173 -18.86 -29.34 -18.57
CA ILE A 173 -17.66 -29.07 -19.37
C ILE A 173 -17.57 -30.18 -20.42
N PRO A 174 -17.18 -29.90 -21.69
CA PRO A 174 -16.92 -30.94 -22.67
C PRO A 174 -15.98 -32.02 -22.11
N HIS A 175 -16.41 -33.28 -22.09
CA HIS A 175 -15.76 -34.36 -21.31
C HIS A 175 -14.30 -34.62 -21.64
N ASP A 176 -13.86 -34.30 -22.86
CA ASP A 176 -12.49 -34.48 -23.33
C ASP A 176 -11.59 -33.26 -23.13
N ILE A 177 -12.12 -32.20 -22.50
CA ILE A 177 -11.41 -30.94 -22.26
C ILE A 177 -11.12 -30.77 -20.78
N GLN A 178 -9.84 -30.82 -20.43
CA GLN A 178 -9.35 -30.40 -19.12
C GLN A 178 -9.13 -28.88 -19.14
N VAL A 179 -9.99 -28.13 -18.45
CA VAL A 179 -9.90 -26.67 -18.42
C VAL A 179 -8.64 -26.23 -17.67
N GLN A 180 -7.91 -25.31 -18.28
CA GLN A 180 -6.74 -24.66 -17.70
C GLN A 180 -7.01 -23.18 -17.45
N ILE A 181 -6.20 -22.57 -16.57
CA ILE A 181 -6.22 -21.14 -16.28
C ILE A 181 -4.81 -20.56 -16.26
N GLY A 182 -4.69 -19.27 -16.58
CA GLY A 182 -3.44 -18.51 -16.48
C GLY A 182 -3.63 -17.08 -16.95
N SER A 183 -2.53 -16.33 -17.09
CA SER A 183 -2.60 -14.98 -17.64
C SER A 183 -3.10 -14.93 -19.09
N GLN A 184 -3.85 -13.89 -19.44
CA GLN A 184 -4.25 -13.55 -20.81
C GLN A 184 -3.04 -13.40 -21.78
N TRP A 185 -1.85 -13.07 -21.29
CA TRP A 185 -0.68 -12.80 -22.12
C TRP A 185 0.11 -14.08 -22.41
N TRP A 186 0.36 -14.34 -23.69
CA TRP A 186 1.09 -15.51 -24.18
C TRP A 186 1.97 -15.15 -25.38
N CYS A 187 2.95 -16.00 -25.66
CA CYS A 187 3.71 -16.00 -26.91
C CYS A 187 3.71 -17.42 -27.46
N LEU A 188 3.00 -17.63 -28.56
CA LEU A 188 2.77 -18.95 -29.15
C LEU A 188 3.46 -19.07 -30.50
N ARG A 189 3.90 -20.27 -30.83
CA ARG A 189 4.48 -20.60 -32.12
C ARG A 189 3.41 -20.65 -33.20
N ARG A 190 3.82 -20.42 -34.45
CA ARG A 190 2.91 -20.45 -35.61
C ARG A 190 2.06 -21.72 -35.65
N ARG A 191 2.70 -22.89 -35.51
CA ARG A 191 2.00 -24.19 -35.58
C ARG A 191 0.87 -24.30 -34.57
N THR A 192 1.12 -23.86 -33.34
CA THR A 192 0.16 -23.88 -32.24
C THR A 192 -1.01 -22.96 -32.54
N VAL A 193 -0.74 -21.77 -33.06
CA VAL A 193 -1.77 -20.83 -33.49
C VAL A 193 -2.63 -21.39 -34.63
N GLU A 194 -2.02 -22.02 -35.64
CA GLU A 194 -2.73 -22.65 -36.75
C GLU A 194 -3.62 -23.80 -36.26
N TRP A 195 -3.11 -24.64 -35.36
CA TRP A 195 -3.90 -25.69 -34.71
C TRP A 195 -5.08 -25.15 -33.90
N ILE A 196 -4.89 -24.04 -33.17
CA ILE A 196 -5.98 -23.38 -32.44
C ILE A 196 -7.05 -22.90 -33.41
N ILE A 197 -6.67 -22.23 -34.51
CA ILE A 197 -7.62 -21.77 -35.54
C ILE A 197 -8.41 -22.97 -36.09
N ASP A 198 -7.74 -24.05 -36.48
CA ASP A 198 -8.40 -25.24 -37.00
C ASP A 198 -9.30 -25.92 -35.97
N PHE A 199 -8.88 -25.96 -34.71
CA PHE A 199 -9.70 -26.46 -33.61
C PHE A 199 -10.98 -25.63 -33.45
N THR A 200 -10.91 -24.30 -33.51
CA THR A 200 -12.10 -23.43 -33.39
C THR A 200 -13.13 -23.64 -34.51
N ARG A 201 -12.66 -24.11 -35.69
CA ARG A 201 -13.52 -24.47 -36.82
C ARG A 201 -14.19 -25.83 -36.61
N ARG A 202 -13.45 -26.81 -36.08
CA ARG A 202 -13.93 -28.19 -35.87
C ARG A 202 -14.80 -28.34 -34.61
N ARG A 203 -14.37 -27.79 -33.47
CA ARG A 203 -14.97 -27.99 -32.14
C ARG A 203 -15.93 -26.88 -31.75
N ARG A 204 -17.07 -26.83 -32.44
CA ARG A 204 -18.13 -25.82 -32.23
C ARG A 204 -18.80 -25.91 -30.85
N ASP A 205 -18.78 -27.09 -30.24
CA ASP A 205 -19.20 -27.37 -28.87
C ASP A 205 -18.34 -26.61 -27.85
N VAL A 206 -17.01 -26.68 -27.97
CA VAL A 206 -16.06 -25.96 -27.09
C VAL A 206 -16.20 -24.45 -27.26
N MET A 207 -16.36 -23.99 -28.50
CA MET A 207 -16.64 -22.57 -28.78
C MET A 207 -17.96 -22.10 -28.14
N ARG A 208 -19.01 -22.94 -28.14
CA ARG A 208 -20.28 -22.64 -27.47
C ARG A 208 -20.10 -22.62 -25.95
N PHE A 209 -19.25 -23.50 -25.41
CA PHE A 209 -18.93 -23.50 -24.00
C PHE A 209 -18.26 -22.19 -23.57
N PHE A 210 -17.13 -21.80 -24.16
CA PHE A 210 -16.42 -20.60 -23.73
C PHE A 210 -17.16 -19.28 -24.02
N ARG A 211 -18.11 -19.26 -24.96
CA ARG A 211 -18.95 -18.07 -25.26
C ARG A 211 -19.74 -17.53 -24.08
N THR A 212 -20.07 -18.38 -23.11
CA THR A 212 -20.81 -17.99 -21.91
C THR A 212 -20.05 -18.28 -20.62
N THR A 213 -18.75 -18.56 -20.71
CA THR A 213 -17.82 -18.64 -19.56
C THR A 213 -17.43 -17.24 -19.13
N TRP A 214 -17.30 -17.01 -17.82
CA TRP A 214 -16.80 -15.73 -17.30
C TRP A 214 -15.28 -15.69 -17.27
N ILE A 215 -14.70 -14.57 -17.71
CA ILE A 215 -13.25 -14.35 -17.89
C ILE A 215 -12.62 -15.46 -18.76
N PRO A 216 -13.16 -15.70 -19.99
CA PRO A 216 -12.65 -16.74 -20.86
C PRO A 216 -11.28 -16.38 -21.48
N ASP A 217 -10.87 -15.11 -21.40
CA ASP A 217 -9.56 -14.63 -21.85
C ASP A 217 -8.37 -15.16 -21.02
N GLU A 218 -8.64 -15.64 -19.81
CA GLU A 218 -7.66 -16.29 -18.92
C GLU A 218 -7.76 -17.82 -18.91
N THR A 219 -8.67 -18.41 -19.69
CA THR A 219 -8.89 -19.87 -19.71
C THR A 219 -8.90 -20.50 -21.11
N PHE A 220 -9.39 -19.79 -22.13
CA PHE A 220 -9.60 -20.35 -23.47
C PHE A 220 -8.30 -20.79 -24.13
N PHE A 221 -7.33 -19.89 -24.28
CA PHE A 221 -6.07 -20.19 -24.95
C PHE A 221 -5.22 -21.17 -24.14
N GLN A 222 -5.25 -21.04 -22.82
CA GLN A 222 -4.55 -21.91 -21.87
C GLN A 222 -5.04 -23.36 -21.99
N THR A 223 -6.36 -23.53 -22.03
CA THR A 223 -7.00 -24.83 -22.23
C THR A 223 -6.65 -25.41 -23.59
N LEU A 224 -6.74 -24.61 -24.65
CA LEU A 224 -6.52 -25.08 -26.01
C LEU A 224 -5.06 -25.46 -26.26
N VAL A 225 -4.10 -24.67 -25.77
CA VAL A 225 -2.68 -24.99 -25.91
C VAL A 225 -2.37 -26.28 -25.17
N ARG A 226 -2.81 -26.44 -23.91
CA ARG A 226 -2.56 -27.68 -23.14
C ARG A 226 -3.26 -28.90 -23.73
N HIS A 227 -4.37 -28.72 -24.45
CA HIS A 227 -5.07 -29.79 -25.14
C HIS A 227 -4.44 -30.20 -26.48
N LEU A 228 -3.79 -29.26 -27.19
CA LEU A 228 -3.28 -29.47 -28.55
C LEU A 228 -1.77 -29.71 -28.62
N VAL A 229 -1.01 -29.23 -27.64
CA VAL A 229 0.45 -29.20 -27.66
C VAL A 229 1.01 -30.13 -26.58
N PRO A 230 2.03 -30.97 -26.90
CA PRO A 230 2.71 -31.78 -25.90
C PRO A 230 3.29 -30.95 -24.76
N GLU A 231 3.22 -31.44 -23.53
CA GLU A 231 3.69 -30.72 -22.34
C GLU A 231 5.17 -30.33 -22.40
N THR A 232 6.02 -31.15 -23.03
CA THR A 232 7.45 -30.86 -23.23
C THR A 232 7.72 -29.64 -24.10
N GLU A 233 6.71 -29.18 -24.84
CA GLU A 233 6.80 -28.01 -25.71
C GLU A 233 6.09 -26.78 -25.13
N ILE A 234 5.65 -26.85 -23.88
CA ILE A 234 4.98 -25.74 -23.19
C ILE A 234 5.86 -25.29 -22.03
N GLU A 235 6.19 -24.00 -22.03
CA GLU A 235 6.77 -23.35 -20.87
C GLU A 235 5.65 -22.60 -20.13
N THR A 236 5.35 -23.02 -18.90
CA THR A 236 4.23 -22.51 -18.08
C THR A 236 4.51 -21.14 -17.47
N ARG A 237 4.74 -20.14 -18.31
CA ARG A 237 4.96 -18.73 -17.93
C ARG A 237 4.55 -17.79 -19.04
N THR A 238 4.35 -16.52 -18.70
CA THR A 238 4.29 -15.45 -19.71
C THR A 238 5.68 -14.87 -19.98
N LEU A 239 5.80 -14.20 -21.13
CA LEU A 239 6.95 -13.34 -21.45
C LEU A 239 6.69 -11.85 -21.16
N THR A 240 5.51 -11.53 -20.60
CA THR A 240 5.11 -10.17 -20.22
C THR A 240 5.14 -10.03 -18.70
N PHE A 241 6.12 -9.29 -18.18
CA PHE A 241 6.25 -8.99 -16.77
C PHE A 241 5.03 -8.21 -16.28
N LEU A 242 4.40 -8.76 -15.25
CA LEU A 242 3.23 -8.19 -14.60
C LEU A 242 3.31 -8.44 -13.11
N MET A 243 2.85 -7.46 -12.35
CA MET A 243 2.73 -7.52 -10.91
C MET A 243 1.31 -7.14 -10.52
N PHE A 244 0.83 -7.77 -9.45
CA PHE A 244 -0.44 -7.44 -8.83
C PHE A 244 -0.19 -7.00 -7.38
N THR A 245 -1.00 -6.06 -6.91
CA THR A 245 -1.12 -5.78 -5.49
C THR A 245 -1.76 -6.96 -4.79
N ASP A 246 -1.69 -6.98 -3.47
CA ASP A 246 -2.32 -8.03 -2.66
C ASP A 246 -3.86 -8.07 -2.81
N TYR A 247 -4.45 -6.98 -3.30
CA TYR A 247 -5.87 -6.88 -3.61
C TYR A 247 -6.20 -7.33 -5.05
N GLY A 248 -5.24 -7.89 -5.78
CA GLY A 248 -5.43 -8.39 -7.15
C GLY A 248 -5.49 -7.28 -8.21
N MET A 249 -5.07 -6.05 -7.90
CA MET A 249 -5.03 -4.94 -8.86
C MET A 249 -3.68 -4.90 -9.58
N PRO A 250 -3.61 -4.71 -10.91
CA PRO A 250 -2.33 -4.64 -11.61
C PRO A 250 -1.54 -3.40 -11.18
N VAL A 251 -0.25 -3.59 -10.91
CA VAL A 251 0.70 -2.51 -10.60
C VAL A 251 1.00 -1.72 -11.88
N THR A 252 1.11 -0.40 -11.74
CA THR A 252 1.47 0.52 -12.83
C THR A 252 2.90 1.00 -12.66
N PHE A 253 3.70 0.94 -13.72
CA PHE A 253 5.11 1.35 -13.75
C PHE A 253 5.28 2.79 -14.22
N TYR A 254 6.24 3.51 -13.61
CA TYR A 254 6.54 4.92 -13.83
C TYR A 254 8.02 5.13 -14.20
N ASN A 255 8.40 6.38 -14.47
CA ASN A 255 9.73 6.78 -14.98
C ASN A 255 10.94 6.22 -14.19
N ASP A 256 10.78 6.03 -12.89
CA ASP A 256 11.79 5.50 -11.97
C ASP A 256 11.97 3.97 -12.04
N HIS A 257 11.08 3.25 -12.72
CA HIS A 257 11.15 1.78 -12.81
C HIS A 257 11.98 1.24 -13.99
N TYR A 258 12.70 2.08 -14.75
CA TYR A 258 13.44 1.61 -15.93
C TYR A 258 14.42 0.48 -15.62
N ASP A 259 15.34 0.67 -14.65
CA ASP A 259 16.37 -0.33 -14.34
C ASP A 259 15.78 -1.60 -13.71
N LEU A 260 14.72 -1.45 -12.92
CA LEU A 260 13.92 -2.56 -12.42
C LEU A 260 13.38 -3.40 -13.57
N LEU A 261 12.79 -2.77 -14.59
CA LEU A 261 12.20 -3.48 -15.72
C LEU A 261 13.27 -4.20 -16.56
N LEU A 262 14.41 -3.56 -16.82
CA LEU A 262 15.50 -4.15 -17.61
C LEU A 262 16.15 -5.37 -16.94
N SER A 263 16.12 -5.45 -15.60
CA SER A 263 16.67 -6.58 -14.85
C SER A 263 15.74 -7.80 -14.77
N GLN A 264 14.49 -7.71 -15.27
CA GLN A 264 13.57 -8.84 -15.25
C GLN A 264 13.84 -9.81 -16.40
N ASP A 265 13.56 -11.10 -16.18
CA ASP A 265 13.70 -12.15 -17.19
C ASP A 265 12.49 -12.22 -18.13
N TYR A 266 12.01 -11.08 -18.65
CA TYR A 266 10.81 -11.00 -19.49
C TYR A 266 11.11 -10.12 -20.71
N LEU A 267 10.31 -10.25 -21.79
CA LEU A 267 10.49 -9.47 -23.02
C LEU A 267 9.71 -8.15 -22.99
N PHE A 268 8.53 -8.16 -22.39
CA PHE A 268 7.65 -7.00 -22.24
C PHE A 268 7.28 -6.78 -20.77
N ALA A 269 6.76 -5.60 -20.45
CA ALA A 269 6.15 -5.32 -19.16
C ALA A 269 4.77 -4.66 -19.29
N ARG A 270 3.93 -4.90 -18.28
CA ARG A 270 2.58 -4.34 -18.16
C ARG A 270 2.23 -4.09 -16.68
N LYS A 271 1.68 -2.94 -16.29
CA LYS A 271 1.15 -1.83 -17.11
C LYS A 271 2.04 -0.60 -17.01
N ILE A 272 2.40 0.00 -18.14
CA ILE A 272 3.12 1.30 -18.13
C ILE A 272 2.12 2.44 -18.00
N SER A 273 2.40 3.42 -17.13
CA SER A 273 1.54 4.60 -16.97
C SER A 273 1.49 5.42 -18.28
N PRO A 274 0.31 5.93 -18.69
CA PRO A 274 0.18 6.82 -19.82
C PRO A 274 1.12 8.04 -19.76
N GLU A 275 1.29 8.59 -18.56
CA GLU A 275 2.03 9.81 -18.22
C GLU A 275 3.55 9.59 -18.13
N SER A 276 4.01 8.34 -18.17
CA SER A 276 5.43 7.98 -18.06
C SER A 276 6.17 8.13 -19.39
N LEU A 277 6.20 9.35 -19.90
CA LEU A 277 6.74 9.69 -21.21
C LEU A 277 8.23 9.34 -21.32
N GLU A 278 9.01 9.59 -20.27
CA GLU A 278 10.44 9.30 -20.26
C GLU A 278 10.71 7.79 -20.27
N LEU A 279 9.97 7.02 -19.47
CA LEU A 279 10.07 5.56 -19.51
C LEU A 279 9.78 5.02 -20.91
N LYS A 280 8.66 5.44 -21.51
CA LYS A 280 8.26 5.00 -22.85
C LYS A 280 9.31 5.35 -23.90
N ARG A 281 9.86 6.56 -23.84
CA ARG A 281 10.91 7.01 -24.75
C ARG A 281 12.17 6.14 -24.63
N ARG A 282 12.66 5.90 -23.41
CA ARG A 282 13.84 5.07 -23.15
C ARG A 282 13.63 3.61 -23.57
N LEU A 283 12.46 3.03 -23.29
CA LEU A 283 12.12 1.66 -23.70
C LEU A 283 11.96 1.54 -25.22
N GLY A 284 11.43 2.57 -25.89
CA GLY A 284 11.34 2.57 -27.34
C GLY A 284 12.69 2.67 -28.03
N ALA A 285 13.60 3.51 -27.52
CA ALA A 285 14.98 3.55 -27.99
C ALA A 285 15.72 2.23 -27.74
N LEU A 286 15.45 1.58 -26.60
CA LEU A 286 16.03 0.29 -26.24
C LEU A 286 15.62 -0.83 -27.22
N TYR A 287 14.37 -0.87 -27.67
CA TYR A 287 13.88 -1.95 -28.53
C TYR A 287 14.71 -2.08 -29.82
N ASN A 288 15.05 -0.94 -30.43
CA ASN A 288 15.82 -0.88 -31.66
C ASN A 288 17.35 -0.85 -31.44
N ASN A 289 17.83 -0.89 -30.20
CA ASN A 289 19.24 -0.93 -29.88
C ASN A 289 19.79 -2.36 -30.01
N THR A 290 20.49 -2.64 -31.12
CA THR A 290 21.11 -3.93 -31.41
C THR A 290 22.31 -4.25 -30.53
N GLU A 291 22.91 -3.28 -29.83
CA GLU A 291 24.08 -3.48 -28.97
C GLU A 291 23.71 -3.62 -27.49
N ALA A 292 22.42 -3.46 -27.14
CA ALA A 292 21.96 -3.56 -25.76
C ALA A 292 22.33 -4.93 -25.14
N ALA A 293 22.88 -4.86 -23.92
CA ALA A 293 23.18 -6.00 -23.07
C ALA A 293 22.36 -5.89 -21.77
N PHE A 294 21.96 -7.04 -21.21
CA PHE A 294 21.07 -7.10 -20.07
C PHE A 294 21.68 -7.94 -18.95
N GLN A 295 21.66 -7.40 -17.73
CA GLN A 295 21.96 -8.16 -16.51
C GLN A 295 20.63 -8.55 -15.86
N ILE A 296 20.31 -9.84 -15.88
CA ILE A 296 19.03 -10.36 -15.43
C ILE A 296 19.17 -10.85 -13.99
N SER A 297 18.50 -10.19 -13.05
CA SER A 297 18.37 -10.64 -11.65
C SER A 297 17.01 -11.29 -11.38
N ASN A 298 15.97 -10.86 -12.10
CA ASN A 298 14.59 -11.34 -11.97
C ASN A 298 13.98 -11.17 -10.55
N GLU A 299 14.46 -10.18 -9.80
CA GLU A 299 14.08 -9.96 -8.39
C GLU A 299 12.85 -9.07 -8.21
N GLY A 300 12.23 -8.56 -9.29
CA GLY A 300 11.27 -7.46 -9.19
C GLY A 300 10.02 -7.81 -8.37
N ARG A 301 9.52 -9.05 -8.47
CA ARG A 301 8.39 -9.53 -7.65
C ARG A 301 8.76 -9.63 -6.17
N SER A 302 9.95 -10.14 -5.87
CA SER A 302 10.45 -10.31 -4.50
C SER A 302 10.69 -8.95 -3.84
N LEU A 303 11.32 -8.03 -4.57
CA LEU A 303 11.52 -6.65 -4.14
C LEU A 303 10.18 -5.96 -3.87
N PHE A 304 9.22 -6.06 -4.80
CA PHE A 304 7.89 -5.48 -4.60
C PHE A 304 7.22 -6.03 -3.33
N LYS A 305 7.20 -7.35 -3.14
CA LYS A 305 6.63 -8.00 -1.95
C LYS A 305 7.33 -7.56 -0.67
N PHE A 306 8.65 -7.43 -0.68
CA PHE A 306 9.42 -6.94 0.46
C PHE A 306 9.03 -5.51 0.79
N LEU A 307 8.98 -4.62 -0.20
CA LEU A 307 8.66 -3.21 -0.02
C LEU A 307 7.22 -2.97 0.42
N THR A 308 6.25 -3.69 -0.16
CA THR A 308 4.85 -3.58 0.27
C THR A 308 4.68 -4.14 1.67
N GLY A 309 5.35 -5.25 2.02
CA GLY A 309 5.37 -5.81 3.37
C GLY A 309 5.93 -4.82 4.38
N ARG A 310 7.12 -4.27 4.11
CA ARG A 310 7.74 -3.23 4.94
C ARG A 310 6.85 -2.00 5.10
N GLY A 311 6.14 -1.62 4.04
CA GLY A 311 5.19 -0.51 4.10
C GLY A 311 3.96 -0.75 4.96
N ARG A 312 3.59 -2.00 5.25
CA ARG A 312 2.50 -2.34 6.19
C ARG A 312 2.95 -2.23 7.64
N GLU A 313 4.20 -2.56 7.91
CA GLU A 313 4.85 -2.42 9.22
C GLU A 313 5.34 -0.98 9.49
N GLY A 314 4.99 -0.01 8.63
CA GLY A 314 5.42 1.39 8.78
C GLY A 314 6.90 1.63 8.44
N ARG A 315 7.59 0.68 7.80
CA ARG A 315 9.04 0.72 7.51
C ARG A 315 9.34 0.93 6.02
N ARG A 316 8.72 1.91 5.35
CA ARG A 316 8.98 2.19 3.91
C ARG A 316 10.40 2.75 3.68
N PHE A 317 10.79 2.79 2.39
CA PHE A 317 12.10 3.20 1.82
C PHE A 317 12.76 4.46 2.43
N ALA A 318 11.97 5.32 3.05
CA ALA A 318 12.40 6.35 3.98
C ALA A 318 11.28 6.53 5.00
N GLN A 319 11.62 6.94 6.22
CA GLN A 319 10.63 7.52 7.13
C GLN A 319 9.92 8.64 6.37
N ARG A 320 8.60 8.72 6.46
CA ARG A 320 7.84 9.86 5.92
C ARG A 320 8.49 11.15 6.42
N PHE A 321 8.48 12.24 5.65
CA PHE A 321 9.12 13.48 6.12
C PHE A 321 8.53 13.95 7.46
N TRP A 322 7.25 13.64 7.75
CA TRP A 322 6.60 13.85 9.05
C TRP A 322 6.86 12.74 10.09
N GLU A 323 7.40 11.59 9.70
CA GLU A 323 7.95 10.59 10.63
C GLU A 323 9.37 10.97 11.08
N THR A 324 10.12 11.78 10.33
CA THR A 324 11.27 12.53 10.89
C THR A 324 10.84 13.42 12.06
N GLU A 325 9.56 13.78 12.13
CA GLU A 325 8.96 14.56 13.22
C GLU A 325 8.35 13.70 14.34
N SER A 326 8.45 12.37 14.24
CA SER A 326 7.84 11.44 15.20
C SER A 326 8.72 11.12 16.40
N THR A 327 9.93 11.67 16.51
CA THR A 327 10.80 11.52 17.69
C THR A 327 11.32 12.87 18.14
N LEU A 328 11.54 13.04 19.45
CA LEU A 328 12.16 14.25 19.98
C LEU A 328 13.66 14.28 19.61
N GLY A 329 14.27 13.11 19.34
CA GLY A 329 15.67 12.96 18.99
C GLY A 329 16.54 12.55 20.18
N ARG A 330 17.65 11.84 19.91
CA ARG A 330 18.55 11.30 20.96
C ARG A 330 19.33 12.37 21.73
N GLU A 331 19.41 13.57 21.19
CA GLU A 331 20.16 14.69 21.76
C GLU A 331 19.35 15.50 22.78
N ARG A 332 18.03 15.26 22.85
CA ARG A 332 17.12 15.99 23.73
C ARG A 332 16.79 15.22 25.00
N GLU A 333 16.68 15.95 26.10
CA GLU A 333 16.27 15.48 27.41
C GLU A 333 14.91 16.09 27.79
N LEU A 334 13.93 15.23 28.03
CA LEU A 334 12.60 15.60 28.50
C LEU A 334 12.44 15.21 29.97
N MET A 335 12.21 16.20 30.83
CA MET A 335 11.94 16.00 32.24
C MET A 335 10.45 16.18 32.50
N ILE A 336 9.79 15.16 33.03
CA ILE A 336 8.34 15.17 33.29
C ILE A 336 8.10 15.16 34.79
N VAL A 337 7.38 16.16 35.30
CA VAL A 337 6.90 16.21 36.68
C VAL A 337 5.46 15.73 36.71
N VAL A 338 5.18 14.66 37.42
CA VAL A 338 3.85 14.08 37.55
C VAL A 338 3.31 14.33 38.96
N CYS A 339 2.20 15.04 39.06
CA CYS A 339 1.55 15.31 40.35
C CYS A 339 0.06 15.56 40.17
N LYS A 340 -0.76 14.96 41.05
CA LYS A 340 -2.21 15.22 41.07
C LYS A 340 -2.58 16.55 41.71
N LYS A 341 -1.82 17.00 42.72
CA LYS A 341 -2.00 18.34 43.30
C LYS A 341 -1.29 19.36 42.40
N TRP A 342 -2.00 19.87 41.40
CA TRP A 342 -1.39 20.72 40.36
C TRP A 342 -0.65 21.94 40.91
N HIS A 343 -1.15 22.54 41.99
CA HIS A 343 -0.48 23.67 42.65
C HIS A 343 0.89 23.30 43.25
N VAL A 344 1.09 22.07 43.75
CA VAL A 344 2.37 21.61 44.30
C VAL A 344 3.41 21.53 43.18
N ALA A 345 3.07 20.90 42.06
CA ALA A 345 3.96 20.82 40.90
C ALA A 345 4.27 22.20 40.32
N LYS A 346 3.27 23.10 40.20
CA LYS A 346 3.49 24.47 39.71
C LYS A 346 4.46 25.26 40.61
N ARG A 347 4.30 25.19 41.94
CA ARG A 347 5.23 25.83 42.90
C ARG A 347 6.64 25.29 42.77
N LEU A 348 6.80 23.97 42.65
CA LEU A 348 8.12 23.36 42.41
C LEU A 348 8.72 23.85 41.09
N LEU A 349 7.93 23.87 40.02
CA LEU A 349 8.36 24.27 38.69
C LEU A 349 8.81 25.73 38.64
N ASP A 350 8.06 26.62 39.28
CA ASP A 350 8.42 28.03 39.41
C ASP A 350 9.78 28.21 40.08
N ARG A 351 10.07 27.43 41.12
CA ARG A 351 11.36 27.49 41.82
C ARG A 351 12.48 26.89 40.98
N ILE A 352 12.24 25.76 40.32
CA ILE A 352 13.21 25.18 39.38
C ILE A 352 13.57 26.21 38.31
N ARG A 353 12.58 26.89 37.73
CA ARG A 353 12.80 27.93 36.71
C ARG A 353 13.68 29.07 37.24
N GLN A 354 13.46 29.53 38.47
CA GLN A 354 14.27 30.58 39.10
C GLN A 354 15.74 30.18 39.33
N VAL A 355 15.99 28.93 39.74
CA VAL A 355 17.33 28.46 40.15
C VAL A 355 18.15 27.92 38.96
N THR A 356 17.49 27.29 37.99
CA THR A 356 18.15 26.58 36.89
C THR A 356 18.05 27.29 35.54
N ASN A 357 17.11 28.25 35.41
CA ASN A 357 16.76 28.90 34.14
C ASN A 357 16.32 27.90 33.04
N LEU A 358 15.95 26.67 33.41
CA LEU A 358 15.41 25.69 32.48
C LEU A 358 13.99 26.10 32.04
N PRO A 359 13.67 26.02 30.74
CA PRO A 359 12.31 26.20 30.26
C PRO A 359 11.41 25.14 30.89
N ALA A 360 10.32 25.59 31.50
CA ALA A 360 9.42 24.74 32.25
C ALA A 360 7.96 25.13 31.98
N ILE A 361 7.16 24.15 31.60
CA ILE A 361 5.78 24.34 31.13
C ILE A 361 4.82 23.55 32.01
N GLU A 362 3.87 24.25 32.60
CA GLU A 362 2.85 23.68 33.47
C GLU A 362 1.81 22.93 32.63
N TYR A 363 1.40 21.73 33.06
CA TYR A 363 0.22 20.98 32.61
C TYR A 363 -0.15 21.11 31.11
N LEU A 364 0.86 20.98 30.25
CA LEU A 364 0.80 21.28 28.81
C LEU A 364 -0.39 20.62 28.10
N PHE A 365 -0.67 19.37 28.45
CA PHE A 365 -1.71 18.54 27.85
C PHE A 365 -3.00 18.45 28.69
N ASN A 366 -3.03 19.08 29.87
CA ASN A 366 -4.13 18.97 30.82
C ASN A 366 -4.86 20.32 31.02
N GLU A 367 -4.17 21.46 30.91
CA GLU A 367 -4.73 22.79 31.17
C GLU A 367 -4.74 23.66 29.91
N GLU A 368 -5.93 24.04 29.43
CA GLU A 368 -6.08 24.82 28.20
C GLU A 368 -5.47 26.23 28.33
N GLY A 369 -5.56 26.83 29.52
CA GLY A 369 -5.00 28.15 29.85
C GLY A 369 -3.48 28.20 30.02
N THR A 370 -2.77 27.10 29.81
CA THR A 370 -1.30 27.07 29.86
C THR A 370 -0.69 28.11 28.93
N ALA A 371 0.20 28.95 29.46
CA ALA A 371 0.91 29.95 28.67
C ALA A 371 1.89 29.28 27.70
N LEU A 372 1.67 29.46 26.39
CA LEU A 372 2.48 28.87 25.32
C LEU A 372 2.81 29.92 24.26
N PRO A 373 3.98 29.83 23.61
CA PRO A 373 4.32 30.68 22.49
C PRO A 373 3.38 30.43 21.29
N ASP A 374 3.39 31.34 20.32
CA ASP A 374 2.64 31.10 19.08
C ASP A 374 3.34 30.06 18.21
N LEU A 375 2.74 28.88 18.12
CA LEU A 375 3.25 27.70 17.41
C LEU A 375 2.34 27.32 16.23
N GLY A 376 1.80 28.31 15.52
CA GLY A 376 1.02 28.07 14.30
C GLY A 376 -0.35 27.43 14.54
N GLY A 377 -0.92 27.64 15.72
CA GLY A 377 -2.28 27.20 16.08
C GLY A 377 -2.40 25.76 16.58
N ILE A 378 -1.29 25.01 16.68
CA ILE A 378 -1.24 23.67 17.29
C ILE A 378 -1.46 23.75 18.81
N GLN A 379 -0.97 24.82 19.44
CA GLN A 379 -1.11 25.11 20.87
C GLN A 379 -2.54 25.51 21.29
N GLY A 380 -3.45 25.72 20.33
CA GLY A 380 -4.73 26.41 20.56
C GLY A 380 -5.80 25.63 21.32
N THR A 381 -5.78 24.29 21.33
CA THR A 381 -6.74 23.47 22.12
C THR A 381 -6.08 22.20 22.64
N LEU A 382 -6.57 21.66 23.76
CA LEU A 382 -6.04 20.40 24.33
C LEU A 382 -6.09 19.24 23.32
N ALA A 383 -7.19 19.11 22.57
CA ALA A 383 -7.33 18.09 21.55
C ALA A 383 -6.25 18.18 20.46
N LYS A 384 -5.90 19.40 20.03
CA LYS A 384 -4.82 19.61 19.04
C LYS A 384 -3.45 19.32 19.66
N ARG A 385 -3.20 19.78 20.89
CA ARG A 385 -1.96 19.50 21.62
C ARG A 385 -1.72 18.00 21.75
N THR A 386 -2.69 17.23 22.22
CA THR A 386 -2.60 15.77 22.39
C THR A 386 -2.44 15.04 21.05
N ARG A 387 -3.18 15.47 20.01
CA ARG A 387 -3.09 14.87 18.66
C ARG A 387 -1.72 15.09 18.01
N HIS A 388 -1.10 16.25 18.24
CA HIS A 388 0.17 16.65 17.63
C HIS A 388 1.32 16.74 18.65
N ARG A 389 1.22 16.00 19.76
CA ARG A 389 2.09 16.12 20.94
C ARG A 389 3.59 16.13 20.66
N ARG A 390 4.08 15.27 19.76
CA ARG A 390 5.52 15.21 19.43
C ARG A 390 5.98 16.41 18.61
N ALA A 391 5.18 16.86 17.64
CA ALA A 391 5.47 18.06 16.88
C ALA A 391 5.45 19.30 17.78
N LEU A 392 4.45 19.41 18.67
CA LEU A 392 4.35 20.47 19.65
C LEU A 392 5.59 20.53 20.56
N MET A 393 6.00 19.39 21.13
CA MET A 393 7.20 19.32 21.97
C MET A 393 8.46 19.73 21.21
N ARG A 394 8.64 19.28 19.95
CA ARG A 394 9.79 19.70 19.13
C ARG A 394 9.81 21.20 18.89
N MET A 395 8.66 21.79 18.54
CA MET A 395 8.54 23.23 18.34
C MET A 395 8.83 24.01 19.62
N LEU A 396 8.51 23.46 20.80
CA LEU A 396 8.87 24.06 22.09
C LEU A 396 10.38 24.01 22.34
N PHE A 397 11.03 22.86 22.12
CA PHE A 397 12.49 22.77 22.17
C PHE A 397 13.17 23.78 21.22
N ASP A 398 12.67 23.88 19.98
CA ASP A 398 13.20 24.80 18.97
C ASP A 398 12.96 26.27 19.35
N TYR A 399 11.77 26.60 19.86
CA TYR A 399 11.41 27.97 20.27
C TYR A 399 12.23 28.47 21.46
N TYR A 400 12.47 27.60 22.44
CA TYR A 400 13.29 27.94 23.61
C TYR A 400 14.79 27.76 23.35
N GLU A 401 15.20 27.33 22.15
CA GLU A 401 16.59 27.06 21.77
C GLU A 401 17.33 26.21 22.81
N THR A 402 16.67 25.14 23.26
CA THR A 402 17.16 24.24 24.32
C THR A 402 17.07 22.79 23.90
N ASP A 403 17.96 21.96 24.45
CA ASP A 403 17.87 20.50 24.38
C ASP A 403 17.25 19.89 25.65
N ARG A 404 16.96 20.72 26.66
CA ARG A 404 16.41 20.30 27.96
C ARG A 404 15.13 21.06 28.26
N LEU A 405 14.03 20.35 28.49
CA LEU A 405 12.71 20.94 28.74
C LEU A 405 12.00 20.21 29.87
N ILE A 406 11.34 20.97 30.75
CA ILE A 406 10.53 20.40 31.84
C ILE A 406 9.04 20.61 31.53
N VAL A 407 8.23 19.57 31.71
CA VAL A 407 6.78 19.65 31.56
C VAL A 407 6.07 19.01 32.75
N CYS A 408 4.93 19.56 33.18
CA CYS A 408 4.06 18.90 34.14
C CYS A 408 2.95 18.10 33.44
N MET A 409 2.60 16.94 33.99
CA MET A 409 1.50 16.10 33.53
C MET A 409 0.66 15.58 34.68
N ASP A 410 -0.63 15.36 34.42
CA ASP A 410 -1.52 14.68 35.36
C ASP A 410 -1.24 13.16 35.38
N PRO A 411 -1.23 12.50 36.56
CA PRO A 411 -1.07 11.05 36.66
C PRO A 411 -2.03 10.23 35.80
N GLY A 412 -3.26 10.72 35.58
CA GLY A 412 -4.25 10.05 34.71
C GLY A 412 -3.89 10.06 33.22
N SER A 413 -2.80 10.74 32.82
CA SER A 413 -2.33 10.82 31.42
C SER A 413 -1.33 9.72 31.07
N ILE A 414 -1.58 8.47 31.49
CA ILE A 414 -0.65 7.35 31.33
C ILE A 414 -0.25 7.10 29.87
N ASP A 415 -1.20 7.25 28.94
CA ASP A 415 -0.95 7.10 27.51
C ASP A 415 0.10 8.09 26.98
N LEU A 416 0.13 9.31 27.53
CA LEU A 416 1.12 10.33 27.17
C LEU A 416 2.48 9.99 27.78
N LEU A 417 2.51 9.54 29.03
CA LEU A 417 3.74 9.10 29.70
C LEU A 417 4.38 7.94 28.93
N GLN A 418 3.59 6.93 28.54
CA GLN A 418 4.06 5.81 27.72
C GLN A 418 4.57 6.27 26.35
N ASP A 419 3.91 7.24 25.70
CA ASP A 419 4.36 7.78 24.42
C ASP A 419 5.72 8.48 24.52
N PHE A 420 5.92 9.31 25.54
CA PHE A 420 7.18 10.07 25.73
C PHE A 420 8.31 9.20 26.27
N CYS A 421 8.05 8.33 27.24
CA CYS A 421 9.05 7.39 27.77
C CYS A 421 9.45 6.32 26.73
N GLY A 422 8.58 6.01 25.76
CA GLY A 422 8.90 5.12 24.64
C GLY A 422 9.64 5.80 23.48
N ASP A 423 9.93 7.10 23.56
CA ASP A 423 10.70 7.82 22.54
C ASP A 423 12.21 7.54 22.63
N ARG A 424 12.98 8.02 21.64
CA ARG A 424 14.45 7.90 21.63
C ARG A 424 15.18 8.98 22.42
N SER A 425 14.47 9.97 22.95
CA SER A 425 15.00 11.00 23.83
C SER A 425 15.28 10.45 25.23
N VAL A 426 16.15 11.12 25.98
CA VAL A 426 16.35 10.80 27.40
C VAL A 426 15.16 11.38 28.16
N THR A 427 14.30 10.52 28.69
CA THR A 427 13.16 10.95 29.51
C THR A 427 13.44 10.65 30.98
N LYS A 428 13.21 11.65 31.84
CA LYS A 428 13.26 11.50 33.30
C LYS A 428 11.90 11.82 33.89
N LEU A 429 11.45 11.01 34.84
CA LEU A 429 10.15 11.15 35.46
C LEU A 429 10.31 11.44 36.95
N LEU A 430 9.75 12.55 37.43
CA LEU A 430 9.63 12.86 38.85
C LEU A 430 8.15 12.80 39.25
N GLU A 431 7.76 11.74 39.94
CA GLU A 431 6.42 11.60 40.50
C GLU A 431 6.37 12.18 41.91
N ILE A 432 5.48 13.13 42.15
CA ILE A 432 5.25 13.75 43.45
C ILE A 432 3.97 13.14 44.07
N GLN A 433 4.17 12.30 45.07
CA GLN A 433 3.11 11.62 45.81
C GLN A 433 2.71 12.45 47.03
N CYS A 434 1.58 13.16 46.92
CA CYS A 434 1.03 13.98 47.99
C CYS A 434 0.00 13.20 48.84
N HIS A 435 -0.18 13.65 50.08
CA HIS A 435 -1.29 13.21 50.92
C HIS A 435 -2.59 13.92 50.52
N PHE A 436 -3.66 13.15 50.32
CA PHE A 436 -4.97 13.68 49.96
C PHE A 436 -5.88 13.73 51.19
N THR A 437 -6.14 14.95 51.67
CA THR A 437 -7.14 15.25 52.70
C THR A 437 -8.55 15.09 52.13
N ASP A 438 -9.53 14.81 52.99
CA ASP A 438 -10.94 14.66 52.55
C ASP A 438 -11.51 15.97 51.98
N SER A 439 -11.04 17.12 52.46
CA SER A 439 -11.36 18.43 51.89
C SER A 439 -10.82 18.59 50.46
N TYR A 440 -9.58 18.15 50.20
CA TYR A 440 -9.01 18.15 48.86
C TYR A 440 -9.79 17.23 47.91
N LEU A 441 -10.10 16.01 48.35
CA LEU A 441 -10.85 15.02 47.54
C LEU A 441 -12.27 15.51 47.23
N SER A 442 -12.93 16.15 48.20
CA SER A 442 -14.23 16.80 48.01
C SER A 442 -14.17 17.89 46.94
N GLY A 443 -13.16 18.78 47.02
CA GLY A 443 -12.96 19.82 46.01
C GLY A 443 -12.58 19.25 44.64
N HIS A 444 -11.83 18.15 44.59
CA HIS A 444 -11.52 17.45 43.34
C HIS A 444 -12.79 16.88 42.69
N ALA A 445 -13.64 16.19 43.46
CA ALA A 445 -14.92 15.65 42.99
C ALA A 445 -15.79 16.73 42.33
N MET A 446 -15.80 17.93 42.89
CA MET A 446 -16.52 19.08 42.32
C MET A 446 -15.90 19.57 41.00
N ARG A 447 -14.57 19.68 40.93
CA ARG A 447 -13.87 20.14 39.71
C ARG A 447 -14.01 19.18 38.54
N VAL A 448 -14.04 17.87 38.79
CA VAL A 448 -14.20 16.85 37.74
C VAL A 448 -15.67 16.54 37.42
N GLY A 449 -16.62 17.24 38.05
CA GLY A 449 -18.05 17.10 37.79
C GLY A 449 -18.70 15.84 38.38
N LEU A 450 -18.02 15.15 39.29
CA LEU A 450 -18.57 14.00 40.03
C LEU A 450 -19.54 14.42 41.15
N ALA A 451 -19.45 15.67 41.60
CA ALA A 451 -20.35 16.30 42.56
C ALA A 451 -20.61 17.76 42.18
N GLY A 452 -21.81 18.28 42.44
CA GLY A 452 -22.14 19.71 42.32
C GLY A 452 -22.33 20.39 43.68
N GLU A 453 -22.52 21.72 43.69
CA GLU A 453 -22.71 22.53 44.91
C GLU A 453 -23.91 22.09 45.77
N GLN A 454 -24.92 21.46 45.16
CA GLN A 454 -26.12 20.96 45.86
C GLN A 454 -26.04 19.48 46.28
N THR A 455 -24.87 18.84 46.15
CA THR A 455 -24.70 17.43 46.51
C THR A 455 -24.75 17.27 48.04
N PRO A 456 -25.62 16.41 48.60
CA PRO A 456 -25.67 16.17 50.05
C PRO A 456 -24.34 15.63 50.58
N SER A 457 -23.90 16.11 51.75
CA SER A 457 -22.60 15.72 52.36
C SER A 457 -22.45 14.21 52.55
N GLU A 458 -23.55 13.51 52.90
CA GLU A 458 -23.55 12.05 53.06
C GLU A 458 -23.27 11.31 51.74
N THR A 459 -23.74 11.85 50.61
CA THR A 459 -23.45 11.30 49.28
C THR A 459 -21.99 11.53 48.91
N LEU A 460 -21.44 12.70 49.26
CA LEU A 460 -20.04 13.04 49.01
C LEU A 460 -19.09 12.14 49.82
N GLU A 461 -19.38 11.94 51.12
CA GLU A 461 -18.62 11.02 51.99
C GLU A 461 -18.57 9.59 51.46
N ARG A 462 -19.66 9.12 50.85
CA ARG A 462 -19.71 7.79 50.20
C ARG A 462 -18.85 7.68 48.94
N LEU A 463 -18.54 8.79 48.27
CA LEU A 463 -17.70 8.84 47.06
C LEU A 463 -16.20 8.94 47.39
N LEU A 464 -15.83 9.50 48.55
CA LEU A 464 -14.43 9.72 48.93
C LEU A 464 -13.55 8.46 48.87
N PRO A 465 -13.98 7.27 49.34
CA PRO A 465 -13.16 6.05 49.24
C PRO A 465 -12.88 5.65 47.78
N THR A 466 -13.87 5.81 46.89
CA THR A 466 -13.74 5.49 45.47
C THR A 466 -12.76 6.44 44.78
N ILE A 467 -12.87 7.75 45.04
CA ILE A 467 -11.95 8.75 44.48
C ILE A 467 -10.54 8.52 45.02
N ARG A 468 -10.39 8.21 46.31
CA ARG A 468 -9.09 7.88 46.91
C ARG A 468 -8.47 6.62 46.29
N GLY A 469 -9.31 5.61 46.01
CA GLY A 469 -8.91 4.41 45.29
C GLY A 469 -8.45 4.71 43.85
N ASP A 470 -9.15 5.59 43.15
CA ASP A 470 -8.79 6.03 41.80
C ASP A 470 -7.42 6.75 41.76
N MET A 471 -7.17 7.67 42.70
CA MET A 471 -5.85 8.32 42.83
C MET A 471 -4.71 7.32 43.11
N THR A 472 -5.00 6.30 43.92
CA THR A 472 -4.04 5.24 44.22
C THR A 472 -3.78 4.40 42.98
N HIS A 473 -4.84 4.08 42.23
CA HIS A 473 -4.76 3.31 40.99
C HIS A 473 -3.93 4.01 39.92
N GLU A 474 -4.09 5.33 39.74
CA GLU A 474 -3.26 6.10 38.79
C GLU A 474 -1.76 6.02 39.15
N SER A 475 -1.42 6.12 40.44
CA SER A 475 -0.03 6.01 40.90
C SER A 475 0.51 4.58 40.74
N ASP A 476 -0.30 3.56 41.04
CA ASP A 476 0.06 2.16 40.86
C ASP A 476 0.29 1.85 39.37
N GLN A 477 -0.53 2.37 38.45
CA GLN A 477 -0.34 2.19 37.00
C GLN A 477 0.99 2.78 36.49
N ILE A 478 1.40 3.95 37.01
CA ILE A 478 2.69 4.55 36.66
C ILE A 478 3.82 3.67 37.16
N ARG A 479 3.70 3.13 38.38
CA ARG A 479 4.70 2.25 38.97
C ARG A 479 4.82 0.92 38.23
N ASP A 480 3.70 0.32 37.86
CA ASP A 480 3.62 -0.94 37.11
C ASP A 480 4.16 -0.80 35.67
N SER A 481 4.24 0.43 35.15
CA SER A 481 4.81 0.70 33.82
C SER A 481 6.34 0.65 33.77
N GLU A 482 7.02 0.55 34.93
CA GLU A 482 8.49 0.40 35.06
C GLU A 482 9.30 1.38 34.18
N PHE A 483 8.91 2.66 34.17
CA PHE A 483 9.58 3.67 33.35
C PHE A 483 11.07 3.82 33.71
N GLU A 484 11.90 3.96 32.68
CA GLU A 484 13.32 4.27 32.84
C GLU A 484 13.48 5.65 33.51
N ASN A 485 14.39 5.77 34.49
CA ASN A 485 14.65 7.00 35.25
C ASN A 485 13.42 7.57 36.00
N HIS A 486 12.55 6.70 36.54
CA HIS A 486 11.46 7.08 37.44
C HIS A 486 11.93 7.33 38.86
N LEU A 487 11.78 8.58 39.32
CA LEU A 487 12.07 9.05 40.66
C LEU A 487 10.76 9.39 41.37
N ILE A 488 10.65 9.02 42.65
CA ILE A 488 9.46 9.24 43.45
C ILE A 488 9.82 10.14 44.62
N LEU A 489 9.09 11.25 44.76
CA LEU A 489 9.16 12.18 45.88
C LEU A 489 7.85 12.09 46.65
N ARG A 490 7.89 11.60 47.89
CA ARG A 490 6.70 11.47 48.75
C ARG A 490 6.68 12.58 49.78
N GLU A 491 5.52 13.21 49.97
CA GLU A 491 5.32 14.26 50.97
C GLU A 491 5.74 13.86 52.39
N ASN A 492 5.60 12.57 52.75
CA ASN A 492 5.93 12.02 54.06
C ASN A 492 7.38 11.50 54.19
N ASP A 493 8.20 11.59 53.14
CA ASP A 493 9.61 11.19 53.21
C ASP A 493 10.43 12.21 54.02
N ASP A 494 11.58 11.78 54.52
CA ASP A 494 12.54 12.67 55.18
C ASP A 494 12.98 13.78 54.19
N ALA A 495 12.76 15.04 54.58
CA ALA A 495 13.08 16.21 53.77
C ALA A 495 14.56 16.29 53.37
N ALA A 496 15.45 15.60 54.09
CA ALA A 496 16.86 15.45 53.73
C ALA A 496 17.09 14.69 52.40
N ARG A 497 16.08 13.95 51.90
CA ARG A 497 16.17 13.16 50.66
C ARG A 497 15.76 13.94 49.41
N TYR A 498 14.98 15.02 49.55
CA TYR A 498 14.50 15.80 48.41
C TYR A 498 15.63 16.43 47.57
N PRO A 499 16.70 16.98 48.17
CA PRO A 499 17.81 17.55 47.39
C PRO A 499 18.52 16.51 46.51
N ASP A 500 18.69 15.28 46.99
CA ASP A 500 19.28 14.18 46.20
C ASP A 500 18.39 13.81 44.99
N LEU A 501 17.09 13.68 45.21
CA LEU A 501 16.12 13.37 44.16
C LEU A 501 16.09 14.46 43.08
N LEU A 502 16.05 15.74 43.48
CA LEU A 502 16.04 16.86 42.54
C LEU A 502 17.39 17.04 41.84
N SER A 503 18.51 16.77 42.53
CA SER A 503 19.84 16.79 41.92
C SER A 503 19.95 15.77 40.79
N ARG A 504 19.44 14.55 41.00
CA ARG A 504 19.41 13.47 39.99
C ARG A 504 18.40 13.73 38.86
N PHE A 505 17.25 14.32 39.19
CA PHE A 505 16.23 14.65 38.20
C PHE A 505 16.70 15.75 37.24
N LEU A 506 17.32 16.81 37.79
CA LEU A 506 17.70 18.02 37.04
C LEU A 506 19.16 18.02 36.58
N ASP A 507 19.97 17.03 36.96
CA ASP A 507 21.43 17.01 36.77
C ASP A 507 22.10 18.31 37.26
N ILE A 508 21.78 18.74 38.47
CA ILE A 508 22.33 19.95 39.10
C ILE A 508 23.12 19.61 40.36
N PRO A 509 24.08 20.47 40.76
CA PRO A 509 24.80 20.30 42.03
C PRO A 509 23.85 20.27 43.23
N PRO A 510 24.15 19.47 44.28
CA PRO A 510 23.32 19.34 45.48
C PRO A 510 22.98 20.67 46.15
N GLU A 511 23.89 21.65 46.10
CA GLU A 511 23.69 23.01 46.66
C GLU A 511 22.51 23.73 45.99
N LYS A 512 22.41 23.65 44.66
CA LYS A 512 21.28 24.22 43.90
C LYS A 512 19.98 23.45 44.14
N ALA A 513 20.08 22.13 44.29
CA ALA A 513 18.91 21.32 44.63
C ALA A 513 18.37 21.68 46.02
N GLN A 514 19.24 21.93 47.00
CA GLN A 514 18.86 22.41 48.33
C GLN A 514 18.10 23.74 48.26
N GLU A 515 18.55 24.67 47.40
CA GLU A 515 17.90 25.96 47.17
C GLU A 515 16.49 25.83 46.57
N ILE A 516 16.22 24.77 45.82
CA ILE A 516 14.89 24.47 45.26
C ILE A 516 13.97 23.88 46.34
N VAL A 517 14.51 23.05 47.24
CA VAL A 517 13.75 22.37 48.32
C VAL A 517 13.39 23.31 49.48
N ALA A 518 14.09 24.43 49.65
CA ALA A 518 13.87 25.41 50.75
C ALA A 518 12.52 26.17 50.70
N LEU A 519 11.49 25.59 50.07
CA LEU A 519 10.13 26.08 50.03
C LEU A 519 9.38 25.65 51.30
N ASP A 520 9.21 26.56 52.25
CA ASP A 520 8.46 26.33 53.51
C ASP A 520 6.98 25.93 53.30
N HIS A 521 6.47 25.95 52.06
CA HIS A 521 5.06 25.73 51.73
C HIS A 521 4.84 24.88 50.46
N LEU A 522 5.78 24.00 50.09
CA LEU A 522 5.66 23.18 48.88
C LEU A 522 4.35 22.36 48.85
N PHE A 523 3.99 21.73 49.97
CA PHE A 523 2.83 20.84 50.09
C PHE A 523 1.57 21.48 50.71
N ALA A 524 1.59 22.79 50.99
CA ALA A 524 0.47 23.47 51.64
C ALA A 524 -0.76 23.53 50.71
N ASP A 525 -1.93 23.10 51.21
CA ASP A 525 -3.21 23.09 50.48
C ASP A 525 -3.80 24.50 50.23
#